data_AF-A0A151BYS5-F1
#
_entry.id   AF-A0A151BYS5-F1
#
_cell.length_a   1.000
_cell.length_b   1.000
_cell.length_c   1.000
_cell.angle_alpha   90.00
_cell.angle_beta   90.00
_cell.angle_gamma   90.00
#
_symmetry.space_group_name_H-M   'P 1'
#
loop_
_entity.id
_entity.type
_entity.pdbx_description
1 polymer ?
#
loop_
_entity_poly.entity_id
_entity_poly.type
_entity_poly.pdbx_seq_one_letter_code
_entity_poly.pdbx_strand_id
1 'polypeptide(L)'
;MLPGPVMRRADDRADDARPTYRECLLAGAGGDDLIATAIANSARSTRLNYESEVEPGIRTVASSVVGPLFTAFVLWVVRDAAQRGATAVHFLARDGQIMVPIAQQIADWLGVDIRMTYTLASRQAFLMPALPVDSSDREFVEAALELAYYDEITLEEFLAALRLGAQQRAEVAQHSGLGLDVPASACGPQARSALSRALLAPGIVSILRRTAVRERSATLAYLEEVGAFEAGEFLVVDLGWRGTTQRRLRHLLGDRVRIVGYYLGLGNCVLDDSDIAQAWPAERGWKTSLLEALATCDHTTLRSFVPDGDAGWVCDPPIEEDTAAIEWGARQQQEMAAEFTRHLLATISADSVDLDEFQRMASAAAITSYRHFSRTPTRAEAQAYGALVHDARSTHNGGHELAPAVTSLQCLRHLRSQRERAQVSRWYEGSLVRSRAVIPLALATVLRGVDQVQLRQIRRESPFSR
;
A
#
# COMPACT_ATOMS: atom_id res chain seq x y z
N MET A 1 -5.68 13.74 -43.03
CA MET A 1 -6.70 14.44 -42.23
C MET A 1 -6.67 13.81 -40.85
N LEU A 2 -6.13 14.51 -39.86
CA LEU A 2 -6.23 14.10 -38.46
C LEU A 2 -7.67 14.38 -37.99
N PRO A 3 -8.32 13.50 -37.23
CA PRO A 3 -9.62 13.80 -36.66
C PRO A 3 -9.42 14.87 -35.59
N GLY A 4 -10.16 15.98 -35.70
CA GLY A 4 -10.15 17.05 -34.71
C GLY A 4 -10.71 16.60 -33.36
N PRO A 5 -10.47 17.38 -32.29
CA PRO A 5 -10.93 17.04 -30.95
C PRO A 5 -12.46 16.91 -30.95
N VAL A 6 -12.95 15.77 -30.45
CA VAL A 6 -14.39 15.51 -30.28
C VAL A 6 -14.90 16.42 -29.16
N MET A 7 -15.47 17.55 -29.53
CA MET A 7 -16.12 18.47 -28.62
C MET A 7 -17.41 17.81 -28.09
N ARG A 8 -17.42 17.37 -26.83
CA ARG A 8 -18.60 16.76 -26.17
C ARG A 8 -19.79 17.73 -26.24
N ARG A 9 -20.99 17.21 -26.59
CA ARG A 9 -22.23 18.01 -26.71
C ARG A 9 -22.67 18.53 -25.33
N ALA A 10 -23.30 19.70 -25.32
CA ALA A 10 -23.79 20.35 -24.10
C ALA A 10 -24.84 19.51 -23.33
N ASP A 11 -25.62 18.67 -24.01
CA ASP A 11 -26.61 17.79 -23.38
C ASP A 11 -25.96 16.63 -22.58
N ASP A 12 -24.79 16.13 -22.99
CA ASP A 12 -24.07 15.08 -22.23
C ASP A 12 -23.55 15.62 -20.88
N ARG A 13 -23.26 16.93 -20.79
CA ARG A 13 -22.83 17.58 -19.54
C ARG A 13 -23.96 17.68 -18.51
N ALA A 14 -25.23 17.73 -18.93
CA ALA A 14 -26.36 17.90 -18.04
C ALA A 14 -26.70 16.62 -17.24
N ASP A 15 -26.53 15.44 -17.84
CA ASP A 15 -26.69 14.17 -17.12
C ASP A 15 -25.47 13.83 -16.26
N ASP A 16 -24.26 14.19 -16.71
CA ASP A 16 -23.02 14.07 -15.93
C ASP A 16 -23.04 14.96 -14.67
N ALA A 17 -23.78 16.08 -14.69
CA ALA A 17 -23.88 17.00 -13.57
C ALA A 17 -24.62 16.40 -12.35
N ARG A 18 -25.40 15.32 -12.48
CA ARG A 18 -26.16 14.72 -11.36
C ARG A 18 -25.22 14.16 -10.28
N PRO A 19 -25.65 14.13 -9.00
CA PRO A 19 -24.85 13.51 -7.96
C PRO A 19 -24.72 12.00 -8.25
N THR A 20 -23.50 11.48 -8.11
CA THR A 20 -23.30 10.03 -8.17
C THR A 20 -23.79 9.37 -6.88
N TYR A 21 -24.04 8.05 -6.94
CA TYR A 21 -24.33 7.28 -5.73
C TYR A 21 -23.25 7.47 -4.65
N ARG A 22 -21.97 7.60 -5.04
CA ARG A 22 -20.84 7.82 -4.11
C ARG A 22 -20.92 9.19 -3.44
N GLU A 23 -21.24 10.23 -4.20
CA GLU A 23 -21.42 11.58 -3.65
C GLU A 23 -22.60 11.64 -2.67
N CYS A 24 -23.70 10.95 -2.97
CA CYS A 24 -24.81 10.83 -2.03
C CYS A 24 -24.42 10.07 -0.76
N LEU A 25 -23.58 9.04 -0.86
CA LEU A 25 -23.06 8.33 0.32
C LEU A 25 -22.18 9.23 1.19
N LEU A 26 -21.31 10.04 0.58
CA LEU A 26 -20.48 11.00 1.29
C LEU A 26 -21.32 12.03 2.03
N ALA A 27 -22.36 12.57 1.40
CA ALA A 27 -23.29 13.50 2.04
C ALA A 27 -24.06 12.83 3.20
N GLY A 28 -24.51 11.58 3.01
CA GLY A 28 -25.27 10.84 4.02
C GLY A 28 -24.44 10.33 5.21
N ALA A 29 -23.11 10.27 5.10
CA ALA A 29 -22.25 9.72 6.15
C ALA A 29 -22.17 10.60 7.42
N GLY A 30 -22.54 11.88 7.34
CA GLY A 30 -22.49 12.83 8.46
C GLY A 30 -23.81 13.52 8.83
N GLY A 31 -24.93 13.21 8.18
CA GLY A 31 -26.21 13.91 8.39
C GLY A 31 -26.29 15.29 7.70
N ASP A 32 -27.20 16.16 8.14
CA ASP A 32 -27.40 17.53 7.60
C ASP A 32 -26.29 18.52 8.05
N ASP A 33 -25.04 18.08 7.98
CA ASP A 33 -23.87 18.80 8.45
C ASP A 33 -23.13 19.49 7.29
N LEU A 34 -22.61 20.69 7.55
CA LEU A 34 -21.79 21.47 6.63
C LEU A 34 -20.56 20.68 6.17
N ILE A 35 -19.90 19.93 7.06
CA ILE A 35 -18.68 19.18 6.74
C ILE A 35 -18.99 18.04 5.77
N ALA A 36 -20.08 17.29 6.00
CA ALA A 36 -20.49 16.20 5.12
C ALA A 36 -20.87 16.73 3.71
N THR A 37 -21.55 17.88 3.68
CA THR A 37 -21.90 18.57 2.44
C THR A 37 -20.66 19.05 1.69
N ALA A 38 -19.67 19.61 2.40
CA ALA A 38 -18.40 20.04 1.81
C ALA A 38 -17.60 18.87 1.23
N ILE A 39 -17.53 17.73 1.92
CA ILE A 39 -16.89 16.50 1.43
C ILE A 39 -17.56 16.03 0.13
N ALA A 40 -18.89 15.92 0.11
CA ALA A 40 -19.63 15.49 -1.07
C ALA A 40 -19.46 16.46 -2.26
N ASN A 41 -19.52 17.77 -2.00
CA ASN A 41 -19.33 18.79 -3.03
C ASN A 41 -17.89 18.83 -3.56
N SER A 42 -16.90 18.53 -2.72
CA SER A 42 -15.50 18.44 -3.14
C SER A 42 -15.27 17.24 -4.07
N ALA A 43 -15.88 16.09 -3.78
CA ALA A 43 -15.86 14.94 -4.67
C ALA A 43 -16.51 15.26 -6.02
N ARG A 44 -17.68 15.90 -5.99
CA ARG A 44 -18.41 16.29 -7.20
C ARG A 44 -17.64 17.31 -8.04
N SER A 45 -17.09 18.35 -7.40
CA SER A 45 -16.32 19.39 -8.08
C SER A 45 -15.10 18.82 -8.76
N THR A 46 -14.38 17.93 -8.07
CA THR A 46 -13.24 17.19 -8.64
C THR A 46 -13.66 16.36 -9.85
N ARG A 47 -14.73 15.57 -9.74
CA ARG A 47 -15.20 14.74 -10.86
C ARG A 47 -15.59 15.55 -12.10
N LEU A 48 -16.32 16.65 -11.90
CA LEU A 48 -16.89 17.46 -12.98
C LEU A 48 -15.88 18.40 -13.63
N ASN A 49 -14.91 18.91 -12.85
CA ASN A 49 -13.95 19.91 -13.33
C ASN A 49 -12.64 19.28 -13.81
N TYR A 50 -12.40 17.98 -13.59
CA TYR A 50 -11.19 17.32 -14.08
C TYR A 50 -11.19 17.20 -15.61
N GLU A 51 -10.32 17.95 -16.28
CA GLU A 51 -10.34 18.13 -17.74
C GLU A 51 -9.71 16.96 -18.51
N SER A 52 -8.70 16.32 -17.93
CA SER A 52 -7.96 15.25 -18.58
C SER A 52 -8.83 14.01 -18.84
N GLU A 53 -8.50 13.29 -19.91
CA GLU A 53 -9.14 12.01 -20.21
C GLU A 53 -8.72 10.97 -19.16
N VAL A 54 -9.71 10.27 -18.61
CA VAL A 54 -9.53 9.22 -17.61
C VAL A 54 -10.75 8.30 -17.65
N GLU A 55 -10.53 7.00 -17.42
CA GLU A 55 -11.60 6.02 -17.41
C GLU A 55 -12.70 6.44 -16.40
N PRO A 56 -14.00 6.34 -16.74
CA PRO A 56 -15.08 6.76 -15.85
C PRO A 56 -15.05 6.10 -14.46
N GLY A 57 -14.58 4.84 -14.39
CA GLY A 57 -14.37 4.14 -13.13
C GLY A 57 -13.33 4.81 -12.25
N ILE A 58 -12.14 5.09 -12.80
CA ILE A 58 -11.06 5.80 -12.09
C ILE A 58 -11.53 7.19 -11.69
N ARG A 59 -12.16 7.95 -12.60
CA ARG A 59 -12.68 9.30 -12.30
C ARG A 59 -13.60 9.31 -11.08
N THR A 60 -14.51 8.34 -10.99
CA THR A 60 -15.47 8.24 -9.89
C THR A 60 -14.77 7.84 -8.60
N VAL A 61 -13.89 6.83 -8.63
CA VAL A 61 -13.21 6.32 -7.42
C VAL A 61 -12.16 7.30 -6.92
N ALA A 62 -11.39 7.94 -7.81
CA ALA A 62 -10.38 8.93 -7.45
C ALA A 62 -10.99 10.12 -6.68
N SER A 63 -12.10 10.66 -7.20
CA SER A 63 -12.79 11.80 -6.58
C SER A 63 -13.59 11.47 -5.32
N SER A 64 -14.16 10.26 -5.22
CA SER A 64 -15.13 9.93 -4.16
C SER A 64 -14.67 8.86 -3.18
N VAL A 65 -13.55 8.19 -3.42
CA VAL A 65 -12.96 7.16 -2.55
C VAL A 65 -11.51 7.50 -2.21
N VAL A 66 -10.65 7.63 -3.22
CA VAL A 66 -9.19 7.87 -3.04
C VAL A 66 -8.94 9.19 -2.35
N GLY A 67 -9.49 10.29 -2.89
CA GLY A 67 -9.39 11.63 -2.31
C GLY A 67 -9.83 11.66 -0.85
N PRO A 68 -11.09 11.30 -0.52
CA PRO A 68 -11.56 11.25 0.87
C PRO A 68 -10.70 10.37 1.77
N LEU A 69 -10.31 9.17 1.31
CA LEU A 69 -9.54 8.21 2.10
C LEU A 69 -8.16 8.74 2.47
N PHE A 70 -7.37 9.19 1.50
CA PHE A 70 -6.02 9.67 1.77
C PHE A 70 -6.05 11.04 2.44
N THR A 71 -7.02 11.91 2.16
CA THR A 71 -7.19 13.17 2.91
C THR A 71 -7.40 12.90 4.39
N ALA A 72 -8.33 12.01 4.74
CA ALA A 72 -8.64 11.71 6.14
C ALA A 72 -7.50 11.00 6.87
N PHE A 73 -6.78 10.09 6.18
CA PHE A 73 -5.60 9.43 6.73
C PHE A 73 -4.46 10.41 6.98
N VAL A 74 -4.12 11.21 5.97
CA VAL A 74 -3.00 12.15 6.03
C VAL A 74 -3.29 13.28 7.02
N LEU A 75 -4.54 13.74 7.13
CA LEU A 75 -4.94 14.69 8.16
C LEU A 75 -4.62 14.16 9.56
N TRP A 76 -4.94 12.89 9.83
CA TRP A 76 -4.62 12.26 11.11
C TRP A 76 -3.10 12.20 11.36
N VAL A 77 -2.31 11.86 10.33
CA VAL A 77 -0.84 11.86 10.42
C VAL A 77 -0.29 13.25 10.71
N VAL A 78 -0.66 14.26 9.92
CA VAL A 78 -0.12 15.62 10.05
C VAL A 78 -0.49 16.23 11.39
N ARG A 79 -1.70 15.96 11.90
CA ARG A 79 -2.13 16.42 13.23
C ARG A 79 -1.28 15.81 14.35
N ASP A 80 -1.01 14.51 14.31
CA ASP A 80 -0.15 13.85 15.31
C ASP A 80 1.31 14.33 15.18
N ALA A 81 1.82 14.48 13.96
CA ALA A 81 3.16 15.02 13.70
C ALA A 81 3.32 16.46 14.27
N ALA A 82 2.31 17.32 14.08
CA ALA A 82 2.29 18.66 14.63
C ALA A 82 2.26 18.65 16.17
N GLN A 83 1.47 17.77 16.78
CA GLN A 83 1.43 17.62 18.25
C GLN A 83 2.76 17.14 18.83
N ARG A 84 3.53 16.36 18.06
CA ARG A 84 4.88 15.91 18.43
C ARG A 84 5.95 16.98 18.24
N GLY A 85 5.65 18.08 17.55
CA GLY A 85 6.65 19.06 17.14
C GLY A 85 7.63 18.50 16.11
N ALA A 86 7.18 17.57 15.27
CA ALA A 86 8.01 16.99 14.22
C ALA A 86 8.38 18.05 13.16
N THR A 87 9.57 17.93 12.58
CA THR A 87 10.03 18.82 11.50
C THR A 87 9.83 18.21 10.10
N ALA A 88 9.68 16.89 10.03
CA ALA A 88 9.49 16.16 8.78
C ALA A 88 8.63 14.90 8.96
N VAL A 89 7.92 14.53 7.91
CA VAL A 89 7.20 13.26 7.77
C VAL A 89 7.61 12.60 6.46
N HIS A 90 8.00 11.34 6.54
CA HIS A 90 8.53 10.56 5.42
C HIS A 90 7.48 9.59 4.89
N PHE A 91 6.95 9.89 3.71
CA PHE A 91 6.01 9.02 3.01
C PHE A 91 6.82 7.96 2.27
N LEU A 92 6.79 6.73 2.78
CA LEU A 92 7.63 5.64 2.30
C LEU A 92 7.04 5.01 1.05
N ALA A 93 7.95 4.68 0.13
CA ALA A 93 7.70 3.79 -0.99
C ALA A 93 6.61 4.29 -1.96
N ARG A 94 6.35 3.47 -2.98
CA ARG A 94 5.36 3.68 -4.03
C ARG A 94 4.03 4.24 -3.50
N ASP A 95 3.48 3.57 -2.49
CA ASP A 95 2.15 3.91 -1.96
C ASP A 95 2.10 5.27 -1.25
N GLY A 96 3.25 5.78 -0.80
CA GLY A 96 3.36 7.10 -0.20
C GLY A 96 3.32 8.27 -1.20
N GLN A 97 3.55 8.02 -2.50
CA GLN A 97 3.67 9.08 -3.51
C GLN A 97 2.41 9.94 -3.59
N ILE A 98 1.23 9.31 -3.62
CA ILE A 98 -0.07 10.00 -3.69
C ILE A 98 -0.33 10.90 -2.47
N MET A 99 0.26 10.56 -1.32
CA MET A 99 -0.03 11.22 -0.05
C MET A 99 0.77 12.50 0.15
N VAL A 100 1.95 12.64 -0.47
CA VAL A 100 2.81 13.82 -0.33
C VAL A 100 2.11 15.14 -0.73
N PRO A 101 1.51 15.27 -1.93
CA PRO A 101 0.81 16.51 -2.30
C PRO A 101 -0.45 16.77 -1.46
N ILE A 102 -1.07 15.72 -0.91
CA ILE A 102 -2.19 15.84 0.02
C ILE A 102 -1.69 16.38 1.37
N ALA A 103 -0.57 15.85 1.87
CA ALA A 103 0.05 16.23 3.12
C ALA A 103 0.52 17.68 3.10
N GLN A 104 1.12 18.12 2.00
CA GLN A 104 1.56 19.50 1.85
C GLN A 104 0.36 20.47 1.94
N GLN A 105 -0.73 20.18 1.23
CA GLN A 105 -1.94 21.01 1.29
C GLN A 105 -2.55 21.06 2.69
N ILE A 106 -2.54 19.94 3.41
CA ILE A 106 -3.04 19.88 4.79
C ILE A 106 -2.13 20.66 5.75
N ALA A 107 -0.81 20.55 5.58
CA ALA A 107 0.16 21.29 6.40
C ALA A 107 -0.01 22.80 6.21
N ASP A 108 -0.11 23.25 4.95
CA ASP A 108 -0.35 24.66 4.60
C ASP A 108 -1.67 25.15 5.20
N TRP A 109 -2.73 24.33 5.12
CA TRP A 109 -4.04 24.66 5.68
C TRP A 109 -4.04 24.75 7.22
N LEU A 110 -3.28 23.89 7.90
CA LEU A 110 -3.09 23.95 9.36
C LEU A 110 -2.08 25.01 9.81
N GLY A 111 -1.33 25.61 8.88
CA GLY A 111 -0.26 26.57 9.19
C GLY A 111 0.91 25.94 9.94
N VAL A 112 1.21 24.65 9.68
CA VAL A 112 2.31 23.93 10.34
C VAL A 112 3.53 23.82 9.42
N ASP A 113 4.71 24.11 9.97
CA ASP A 113 5.98 24.01 9.24
C ASP A 113 6.57 22.60 9.40
N ILE A 114 6.03 21.66 8.62
CA ILE A 114 6.47 20.26 8.58
C ILE A 114 6.81 19.89 7.14
N ARG A 115 8.02 19.40 6.91
CA ARG A 115 8.48 18.96 5.60
C ARG A 115 7.85 17.62 5.22
N MET A 116 7.09 17.59 4.13
CA MET A 116 6.51 16.36 3.58
C MET A 116 7.46 15.74 2.57
N THR A 117 8.12 14.64 2.93
CA THR A 117 9.22 14.06 2.15
C THR A 117 8.81 12.74 1.52
N TYR A 118 8.90 12.64 0.19
CA TYR A 118 8.81 11.36 -0.50
C TYR A 118 10.11 10.58 -0.28
N THR A 119 10.03 9.42 0.37
CA THR A 119 11.21 8.60 0.69
C THR A 119 11.11 7.27 -0.04
N LEU A 120 11.98 7.08 -1.04
CA LEU A 120 12.20 5.78 -1.68
C LEU A 120 12.44 4.71 -0.62
N ALA A 121 11.62 3.67 -0.67
CA ALA A 121 11.69 2.53 0.20
C ALA A 121 11.18 1.30 -0.54
N SER A 122 11.76 0.16 -0.21
CA SER A 122 11.31 -1.14 -0.68
C SER A 122 11.67 -2.15 0.39
N ARG A 123 10.77 -3.12 0.62
CA ARG A 123 11.07 -4.23 1.52
C ARG A 123 12.42 -4.84 1.12
N GLN A 124 12.65 -5.11 -0.17
CA GLN A 124 13.91 -5.69 -0.63
C GLN A 124 15.12 -4.76 -0.43
N ALA A 125 14.95 -3.44 -0.57
CA ALA A 125 16.02 -2.45 -0.42
C ALA A 125 16.60 -2.40 0.99
N PHE A 126 15.79 -2.61 2.01
CA PHE A 126 16.25 -2.54 3.40
C PHE A 126 16.64 -3.89 4.00
N LEU A 127 16.55 -5.00 3.26
CA LEU A 127 16.89 -6.31 3.80
C LEU A 127 18.39 -6.45 4.08
N MET A 128 19.23 -6.33 3.05
CA MET A 128 20.69 -6.50 3.21
C MET A 128 21.33 -5.42 4.11
N PRO A 129 20.98 -4.13 4.00
CA PRO A 129 21.49 -3.09 4.89
C PRO A 129 21.21 -3.34 6.38
N ALA A 130 20.06 -3.93 6.69
CA ALA A 130 19.62 -4.19 8.07
C ALA A 130 20.38 -5.33 8.76
N LEU A 131 21.15 -6.16 8.03
CA LEU A 131 21.88 -7.28 8.61
C LEU A 131 23.02 -6.78 9.53
N PRO A 132 23.31 -7.49 10.64
CA PRO A 132 24.31 -7.09 11.62
C PRO A 132 25.73 -7.36 11.12
N VAL A 133 26.29 -6.45 10.33
CA VAL A 133 27.58 -6.65 9.63
C VAL A 133 28.80 -6.83 10.53
N ASP A 134 28.70 -6.45 11.81
CA ASP A 134 29.79 -6.59 12.81
C ASP A 134 29.62 -7.81 13.73
N SER A 135 28.55 -8.60 13.57
CA SER A 135 28.29 -9.79 14.38
C SER A 135 29.03 -11.03 13.87
N SER A 136 29.02 -12.11 14.65
CA SER A 136 29.49 -13.42 14.19
C SER A 136 28.75 -13.88 12.94
N ASP A 137 29.35 -14.77 12.14
CA ASP A 137 28.72 -15.35 10.94
C ASP A 137 27.40 -16.06 11.27
N ARG A 138 27.34 -16.69 12.45
CA ARG A 138 26.13 -17.36 12.93
C ARG A 138 24.99 -16.37 13.17
N GLU A 139 25.25 -15.32 13.96
CA GLU A 139 24.24 -14.28 14.24
C GLU A 139 23.81 -13.56 12.97
N PHE A 140 24.75 -13.32 12.04
CA PHE A 140 24.46 -12.71 10.74
C PHE A 140 23.51 -13.57 9.91
N VAL A 141 23.77 -14.88 9.80
CA VAL A 141 22.91 -15.81 9.05
C VAL A 141 21.55 -16.00 9.73
N GLU A 142 21.51 -16.07 11.06
CA GLU A 142 20.26 -16.14 11.82
C GLU A 142 19.39 -14.90 11.57
N ALA A 143 19.98 -13.69 11.61
CA ALA A 143 19.30 -12.45 11.26
C ALA A 143 18.84 -12.41 9.79
N ALA A 144 19.63 -12.95 8.85
CA ALA A 144 19.23 -13.05 7.45
C ALA A 144 18.00 -13.94 7.26
N LEU A 145 17.96 -15.10 7.94
CA LEU A 145 16.82 -16.01 7.89
C LEU A 145 15.56 -15.38 8.51
N GLU A 146 15.71 -14.63 9.60
CA GLU A 146 14.62 -13.96 10.28
C GLU A 146 14.08 -12.77 9.47
N LEU A 147 14.95 -11.85 9.07
CA LEU A 147 14.55 -10.62 8.40
C LEU A 147 14.09 -10.87 6.98
N ALA A 148 14.60 -11.87 6.26
CA ALA A 148 14.14 -12.20 4.91
C ALA A 148 12.86 -13.05 4.90
N TYR A 149 12.27 -13.36 6.04
CA TYR A 149 11.11 -14.24 6.10
C TYR A 149 9.84 -13.57 5.53
N TYR A 150 9.35 -14.07 4.39
CA TYR A 150 8.06 -13.71 3.81
C TYR A 150 7.23 -15.00 3.67
N ASP A 151 6.00 -15.02 4.21
CA ASP A 151 5.21 -16.25 4.42
C ASP A 151 4.79 -17.01 3.13
N GLU A 152 5.11 -16.49 1.94
CA GLU A 152 4.63 -17.05 0.67
C GLU A 152 5.63 -16.97 -0.49
N ILE A 153 6.94 -16.81 -0.20
CA ILE A 153 7.96 -16.80 -1.26
C ILE A 153 8.64 -18.17 -1.40
N THR A 154 9.13 -18.48 -2.60
CA THR A 154 9.93 -19.68 -2.85
C THR A 154 11.33 -19.54 -2.26
N LEU A 155 12.05 -20.67 -2.11
CA LEU A 155 13.45 -20.64 -1.73
C LEU A 155 14.30 -19.84 -2.74
N GLU A 156 14.00 -19.92 -4.03
CA GLU A 156 14.68 -19.10 -5.03
C GLU A 156 14.49 -17.60 -4.80
N GLU A 157 13.25 -17.16 -4.58
CA GLU A 157 12.93 -15.76 -4.29
C GLU A 157 13.61 -15.29 -2.99
N PHE A 158 13.66 -16.16 -1.98
CA PHE A 158 14.35 -15.88 -0.71
C PHE A 158 15.85 -15.65 -0.93
N LEU A 159 16.51 -16.56 -1.64
CA LEU A 159 17.95 -16.46 -1.90
C LEU A 159 18.27 -15.29 -2.84
N ALA A 160 17.38 -14.99 -3.79
CA ALA A 160 17.49 -13.82 -4.65
C ALA A 160 17.36 -12.50 -3.85
N ALA A 161 16.47 -12.45 -2.85
CA ALA A 161 16.35 -11.31 -1.94
C ALA A 161 17.64 -11.08 -1.12
N LEU A 162 18.38 -12.14 -0.83
CA LEU A 162 19.72 -12.10 -0.23
C LEU A 162 20.85 -11.79 -1.21
N ARG A 163 20.52 -11.39 -2.45
CA ARG A 163 21.47 -11.02 -3.52
C ARG A 163 22.40 -12.16 -3.96
N LEU A 164 21.99 -13.41 -3.75
CA LEU A 164 22.73 -14.55 -4.27
C LEU A 164 22.44 -14.73 -5.77
N GLY A 165 23.50 -14.78 -6.58
CA GLY A 165 23.42 -15.08 -8.00
C GLY A 165 22.99 -16.53 -8.27
N ALA A 166 22.59 -16.84 -9.51
CA ALA A 166 22.02 -18.15 -9.85
C ALA A 166 22.91 -19.33 -9.44
N GLN A 167 24.24 -19.19 -9.60
CA GLN A 167 25.21 -20.20 -9.19
C GLN A 167 25.21 -20.42 -7.67
N GLN A 168 25.25 -19.34 -6.87
CA GLN A 168 25.22 -19.44 -5.41
C GLN A 168 23.87 -19.98 -4.92
N ARG A 169 22.77 -19.63 -5.58
CA ARG A 169 21.45 -20.20 -5.24
C ARG A 169 21.41 -21.70 -5.47
N ALA A 170 21.95 -22.18 -6.59
CA ALA A 170 22.05 -23.61 -6.87
C ALA A 170 22.95 -24.32 -5.85
N GLU A 171 24.08 -23.70 -5.47
CA GLU A 171 24.98 -24.22 -4.44
C GLU A 171 24.28 -24.36 -3.08
N VAL A 172 23.57 -23.31 -2.62
CA VAL A 172 22.82 -23.35 -1.35
C VAL A 172 21.70 -24.39 -1.39
N ALA A 173 20.97 -24.49 -2.50
CA ALA A 173 19.94 -25.52 -2.69
C ALA A 173 20.52 -26.94 -2.60
N GLN A 174 21.65 -27.18 -3.27
CA GLN A 174 22.35 -28.47 -3.23
C GLN A 174 22.83 -28.82 -1.82
N HIS A 175 23.48 -27.89 -1.12
CA HIS A 175 24.00 -28.14 0.24
C HIS A 175 22.91 -28.28 1.30
N SER A 176 21.78 -27.58 1.14
CA SER A 176 20.64 -27.69 2.05
C SER A 176 19.75 -28.89 1.74
N GLY A 177 19.82 -29.44 0.52
CA GLY A 177 18.93 -30.50 0.03
C GLY A 177 17.50 -30.02 -0.23
N LEU A 178 17.30 -28.71 -0.43
CA LEU A 178 15.99 -28.10 -0.62
C LEU A 178 15.75 -27.73 -2.09
N GLY A 179 14.53 -27.96 -2.58
CA GLY A 179 14.10 -27.50 -3.89
C GLY A 179 13.92 -25.99 -3.94
N LEU A 180 14.32 -25.35 -5.04
CA LEU A 180 14.24 -23.90 -5.25
C LEU A 180 12.80 -23.38 -5.36
N ASP A 181 11.88 -24.22 -5.81
CA ASP A 181 10.45 -23.95 -5.99
C ASP A 181 9.61 -24.16 -4.71
N VAL A 182 10.21 -24.73 -3.67
CA VAL A 182 9.52 -25.00 -2.40
C VAL A 182 9.25 -23.67 -1.69
N PRO A 183 8.02 -23.44 -1.19
CA PRO A 183 7.75 -22.29 -0.33
C PRO A 183 8.66 -22.27 0.89
N ALA A 184 9.29 -21.14 1.19
CA ALA A 184 10.16 -20.98 2.35
C ALA A 184 9.40 -21.24 3.67
N SER A 185 8.10 -20.93 3.72
CA SER A 185 7.23 -21.22 4.87
C SER A 185 6.95 -22.71 5.08
N ALA A 186 7.10 -23.54 4.05
CA ALA A 186 6.98 -25.00 4.16
C ALA A 186 8.25 -25.66 4.77
N CYS A 187 9.32 -24.89 4.96
CA CYS A 187 10.55 -25.40 5.58
C CYS A 187 10.38 -25.55 7.10
N GLY A 188 10.21 -26.79 7.55
CA GLY A 188 10.22 -27.14 8.98
C GLY A 188 11.59 -26.89 9.65
N PRO A 189 11.70 -27.11 10.98
CA PRO A 189 12.92 -26.82 11.74
C PRO A 189 14.20 -27.46 11.19
N GLN A 190 14.09 -28.68 10.66
CA GLN A 190 15.21 -29.40 10.04
C GLN A 190 15.68 -28.74 8.74
N ALA A 191 14.74 -28.34 7.87
CA ALA A 191 15.03 -27.62 6.64
C ALA A 191 15.66 -26.26 6.93
N ARG A 192 15.15 -25.52 7.94
CA ARG A 192 15.77 -24.25 8.39
C ARG A 192 17.20 -24.45 8.89
N SER A 193 17.45 -25.53 9.65
CA SER A 193 18.80 -25.87 10.11
C SER A 193 19.74 -26.21 8.95
N ALA A 194 19.26 -26.94 7.94
CA ALA A 194 20.04 -27.27 6.75
C ALA A 194 20.36 -26.03 5.91
N LEU A 195 19.37 -25.15 5.72
CA LEU A 195 19.55 -23.88 5.04
C LEU A 195 20.55 -22.97 5.76
N SER A 196 20.44 -22.87 7.10
CA SER A 196 21.40 -22.13 7.92
C SER A 196 22.83 -22.64 7.72
N ARG A 197 23.06 -23.96 7.76
CA ARG A 197 24.38 -24.54 7.48
C ARG A 197 24.89 -24.23 6.08
N ALA A 198 24.01 -24.27 5.07
CA ALA A 198 24.39 -23.94 3.70
C ALA A 198 24.76 -22.46 3.54
N LEU A 199 24.04 -21.55 4.19
CA LEU A 199 24.35 -20.12 4.21
C LEU A 199 25.63 -19.80 4.98
N LEU A 200 25.98 -20.61 5.98
CA LEU A 200 27.23 -20.52 6.76
C LEU A 200 28.46 -21.04 6.01
N ALA A 201 28.32 -21.61 4.82
CA ALA A 201 29.48 -22.01 4.02
C ALA A 201 30.38 -20.78 3.76
N PRO A 202 31.71 -20.85 3.97
CA PRO A 202 32.59 -19.68 3.95
C PRO A 202 32.47 -18.81 2.69
N GLY A 203 32.27 -19.44 1.52
CA GLY A 203 32.06 -18.71 0.26
C GLY A 203 30.75 -17.92 0.22
N ILE A 204 29.67 -18.49 0.76
CA ILE A 204 28.34 -17.89 0.76
C ILE A 204 28.26 -16.75 1.78
N VAL A 205 28.64 -17.00 3.04
CA VAL A 205 28.56 -15.97 4.10
C VAL A 205 29.46 -14.77 3.79
N SER A 206 30.63 -15.00 3.19
CA SER A 206 31.53 -13.93 2.75
C SER A 206 30.89 -13.05 1.65
N ILE A 207 30.18 -13.65 0.70
CA ILE A 207 29.42 -12.91 -0.32
C ILE A 207 28.32 -12.08 0.33
N LEU A 208 27.50 -12.69 1.20
CA LEU A 208 26.40 -12.01 1.87
C LEU A 208 26.89 -10.82 2.70
N ARG A 209 27.96 -11.00 3.50
CA ARG A 209 28.50 -9.96 4.37
C ARG A 209 29.07 -8.79 3.56
N ARG A 210 29.84 -9.06 2.49
CA ARG A 210 30.35 -7.99 1.60
C ARG A 210 29.22 -7.21 0.95
N THR A 211 28.18 -7.89 0.49
CA THR A 211 27.01 -7.23 -0.09
C THR A 211 26.26 -6.39 0.95
N ALA A 212 26.06 -6.92 2.16
CA ALA A 212 25.42 -6.19 3.26
C ALA A 212 26.19 -4.92 3.63
N VAL A 213 27.52 -4.98 3.79
CA VAL A 213 28.37 -3.81 4.09
C VAL A 213 28.23 -2.74 3.00
N ARG A 214 28.32 -3.16 1.73
CA ARG A 214 28.23 -2.26 0.57
C ARG A 214 26.87 -1.57 0.46
N GLU A 215 25.77 -2.33 0.58
CA GLU A 215 24.42 -1.76 0.50
C GLU A 215 24.09 -0.93 1.76
N ARG A 216 24.64 -1.29 2.93
CA ARG A 216 24.46 -0.54 4.18
C ARG A 216 25.04 0.87 4.08
N SER A 217 26.26 1.04 3.58
CA SER A 217 26.87 2.37 3.46
C SER A 217 26.07 3.29 2.54
N ALA A 218 25.68 2.79 1.36
CA ALA A 218 24.87 3.56 0.41
C ALA A 218 23.47 3.89 0.95
N THR A 219 22.82 2.94 1.62
CA THR A 219 21.49 3.17 2.21
C THR A 219 21.56 4.21 3.34
N LEU A 220 22.62 4.19 4.16
CA LEU A 220 22.79 5.21 5.20
C LEU A 220 23.07 6.59 4.63
N ALA A 221 23.89 6.70 3.56
CA ALA A 221 24.11 7.96 2.86
C ALA A 221 22.80 8.54 2.29
N TYR A 222 21.99 7.68 1.66
CA TYR A 222 20.65 8.05 1.20
C TYR A 222 19.74 8.53 2.33
N LEU A 223 19.67 7.78 3.44
CA LEU A 223 18.82 8.14 4.59
C LEU A 223 19.27 9.45 5.25
N GLU A 224 20.58 9.74 5.27
CA GLU A 224 21.11 11.03 5.69
C GLU A 224 20.64 12.16 4.76
N GLU A 225 20.76 11.97 3.44
CA GLU A 225 20.37 12.97 2.44
C GLU A 225 18.88 13.35 2.52
N VAL A 226 18.00 12.38 2.76
CA VAL A 226 16.57 12.68 2.92
C VAL A 226 16.22 13.25 4.30
N GLY A 227 17.17 13.30 5.24
CA GLY A 227 16.99 13.93 6.56
C GLY A 227 16.52 12.98 7.67
N ALA A 228 16.74 11.66 7.55
CA ALA A 228 16.26 10.68 8.53
C ALA A 228 16.85 10.85 9.93
N PHE A 229 17.95 11.61 10.09
CA PHE A 229 18.67 11.80 11.34
C PHE A 229 18.52 13.19 11.96
N GLU A 230 17.73 14.10 11.36
CA GLU A 230 17.71 15.53 11.73
C GLU A 230 17.07 15.83 13.12
N ALA A 231 16.05 15.06 13.53
CA ALA A 231 15.14 15.45 14.62
C ALA A 231 14.99 14.41 15.74
N GLY A 232 15.84 13.37 15.78
CA GLY A 232 15.80 12.29 16.78
C GLY A 232 14.58 11.35 16.69
N GLU A 233 13.47 11.80 16.11
CA GLU A 233 12.37 10.96 15.62
C GLU A 233 12.35 10.89 14.08
N PHE A 234 12.10 9.70 13.54
CA PHE A 234 11.89 9.46 12.11
C PHE A 234 10.44 9.00 11.90
N LEU A 235 9.59 9.95 11.51
CA LEU A 235 8.17 9.69 11.28
C LEU A 235 7.99 9.13 9.89
N VAL A 236 7.51 7.88 9.80
CA VAL A 236 7.33 7.17 8.54
C VAL A 236 5.87 6.83 8.30
N VAL A 237 5.39 7.06 7.08
CA VAL A 237 4.03 6.73 6.64
C VAL A 237 4.13 5.61 5.60
N ASP A 238 3.42 4.52 5.82
CA ASP A 238 3.38 3.34 4.94
C ASP A 238 1.94 2.80 4.94
N LEU A 239 1.46 2.19 3.86
CA LEU A 239 0.14 1.58 3.89
C LEU A 239 0.07 0.40 4.85
N GLY A 240 1.13 -0.42 4.96
CA GLY A 240 1.11 -1.67 5.71
C GLY A 240 1.88 -2.83 5.06
N TRP A 241 1.69 -4.09 5.49
CA TRP A 241 0.70 -4.57 6.46
C TRP A 241 1.31 -5.11 7.74
N ARG A 242 2.59 -5.47 7.74
CA ARG A 242 3.22 -6.18 8.88
C ARG A 242 4.20 -5.33 9.67
N GLY A 243 4.55 -4.13 9.18
CA GLY A 243 5.64 -3.33 9.75
C GLY A 243 7.04 -3.82 9.38
N THR A 244 7.19 -4.69 8.38
CA THR A 244 8.49 -5.26 7.97
C THR A 244 9.50 -4.19 7.57
N THR A 245 9.06 -3.14 6.87
CA THR A 245 9.90 -2.00 6.48
C THR A 245 10.44 -1.27 7.72
N GLN A 246 9.55 -0.89 8.65
CA GLN A 246 9.93 -0.24 9.91
C GLN A 246 10.88 -1.11 10.74
N ARG A 247 10.63 -2.42 10.84
CA ARG A 247 11.53 -3.34 11.53
C ARG A 247 12.94 -3.30 10.95
N ARG A 248 13.07 -3.38 9.63
CA ARG A 248 14.38 -3.34 8.95
C ARG A 248 15.07 -1.98 9.12
N LEU A 249 14.32 -0.90 9.03
CA LEU A 249 14.83 0.44 9.33
C LEU A 249 15.33 0.52 10.77
N ARG A 250 14.62 -0.04 11.76
CA ARG A 250 15.09 -0.11 13.15
C ARG A 250 16.43 -0.83 13.26
N HIS A 251 16.58 -1.99 12.62
CA HIS A 251 17.85 -2.72 12.62
C HIS A 251 19.00 -1.97 11.92
N LEU A 252 18.69 -1.17 10.90
CA LEU A 252 19.66 -0.36 10.17
C LEU A 252 20.08 0.91 10.95
N LEU A 253 19.09 1.63 11.49
CA LEU A 253 19.26 2.91 12.17
C LEU A 253 19.75 2.72 13.62
N GLY A 254 19.33 1.64 14.28
CA GLY A 254 19.62 1.38 15.69
C GLY A 254 19.06 2.48 16.59
N ASP A 255 19.74 2.76 17.70
CA ASP A 255 19.31 3.78 18.67
C ASP A 255 19.61 5.23 18.23
N ARG A 256 20.13 5.42 17.01
CA ARG A 256 20.43 6.77 16.48
C ARG A 256 19.17 7.60 16.28
N VAL A 257 18.05 6.94 15.95
CA VAL A 257 16.78 7.61 15.66
C VAL A 257 15.63 6.73 16.12
N ARG A 258 14.64 7.33 16.78
CA ARG A 258 13.41 6.63 17.17
C ARG A 258 12.41 6.68 16.01
N ILE A 259 12.01 5.53 15.49
CA ILE A 259 11.05 5.46 14.39
C ILE A 259 9.62 5.48 14.92
N VAL A 260 8.78 6.32 14.31
CA VAL A 260 7.33 6.38 14.57
C VAL A 260 6.60 6.04 13.27
N GLY A 261 5.93 4.89 13.23
CA GLY A 261 5.23 4.42 12.04
C GLY A 261 3.75 4.77 12.02
N TYR A 262 3.25 5.24 10.89
CA TYR A 262 1.83 5.49 10.62
C TYR A 262 1.34 4.58 9.50
N TYR A 263 0.29 3.82 9.77
CA TYR A 263 -0.22 2.77 8.89
C TYR A 263 -1.69 2.91 8.57
N LEU A 264 -2.08 2.67 7.31
CA LEU A 264 -3.50 2.57 6.95
C LEU A 264 -4.06 1.18 7.32
N GLY A 265 -3.21 0.15 7.36
CA GLY A 265 -3.54 -1.07 8.10
C GLY A 265 -2.33 -1.86 8.55
N LEU A 266 -2.49 -2.47 9.72
CA LEU A 266 -1.47 -3.30 10.35
C LEU A 266 -2.12 -4.63 10.80
N GLY A 267 -1.57 -5.75 10.35
CA GLY A 267 -2.04 -7.10 10.62
C GLY A 267 -0.89 -8.10 10.55
N ASN A 268 -0.91 -9.13 11.42
CA ASN A 268 0.22 -10.05 11.60
C ASN A 268 1.55 -9.30 11.79
N CYS A 269 1.50 -8.29 12.68
CA CYS A 269 2.59 -7.36 12.94
C CYS A 269 3.86 -8.11 13.38
N VAL A 270 5.01 -7.70 12.82
CA VAL A 270 6.33 -8.23 13.17
C VAL A 270 7.16 -7.28 14.03
N LEU A 271 6.57 -6.14 14.40
CA LEU A 271 7.14 -5.15 15.31
C LEU A 271 6.97 -5.60 16.76
N ASP A 272 7.91 -5.19 17.60
CA ASP A 272 7.96 -5.51 19.02
C ASP A 272 7.16 -4.48 19.84
N ASP A 273 6.84 -4.78 21.11
CA ASP A 273 6.06 -3.87 21.98
C ASP A 273 6.75 -2.51 22.22
N SER A 274 8.07 -2.43 22.02
CA SER A 274 8.83 -1.18 22.11
C SER A 274 8.78 -0.33 20.83
N ASP A 275 8.31 -0.89 19.72
CA ASP A 275 8.16 -0.15 18.47
C ASP A 275 6.93 0.76 18.52
N ILE A 276 7.09 2.00 18.07
CA ILE A 276 5.97 2.94 17.97
C ILE A 276 5.35 2.80 16.59
N ALA A 277 4.18 2.16 16.53
CA ALA A 277 3.40 1.99 15.32
C ALA A 277 1.93 2.30 15.58
N GLN A 278 1.38 3.23 14.81
CA GLN A 278 0.01 3.67 14.90
C GLN A 278 -0.74 3.26 13.62
N ALA A 279 -1.95 2.73 13.76
CA ALA A 279 -2.78 2.33 12.64
C ALA A 279 -4.08 3.13 12.62
N TRP A 280 -4.44 3.67 11.46
CA TRP A 280 -5.69 4.38 11.24
C TRP A 280 -6.48 3.77 10.08
N PRO A 281 -7.79 3.52 10.27
CA PRO A 281 -8.51 3.44 11.53
C PRO A 281 -8.08 2.19 12.30
N ALA A 282 -8.38 2.16 13.60
CA ALA A 282 -8.17 0.95 14.41
C ALA A 282 -8.99 -0.26 13.92
N GLU A 283 -10.06 -0.02 13.14
CA GLU A 283 -10.92 -1.06 12.58
C GLU A 283 -10.23 -1.85 11.46
N ARG A 284 -10.32 -3.19 11.53
CA ARG A 284 -9.77 -4.11 10.53
C ARG A 284 -10.76 -4.33 9.36
N GLY A 285 -10.25 -4.87 8.24
CA GLY A 285 -11.08 -5.33 7.12
C GLY A 285 -10.73 -4.73 5.76
N TRP A 286 -9.58 -4.08 5.66
CA TRP A 286 -9.01 -3.62 4.40
C TRP A 286 -8.74 -4.78 3.45
N LYS A 287 -9.11 -4.62 2.18
CA LYS A 287 -8.63 -5.49 1.09
C LYS A 287 -7.29 -4.93 0.63
N THR A 288 -6.20 -5.55 1.08
CA THR A 288 -4.80 -5.15 0.79
C THR A 288 -4.59 -4.70 -0.65
N SER A 289 -4.87 -5.57 -1.61
CA SER A 289 -4.58 -5.28 -3.01
C SER A 289 -5.47 -4.20 -3.64
N LEU A 290 -6.63 -3.89 -3.04
CA LEU A 290 -7.38 -2.69 -3.45
C LEU A 290 -6.72 -1.42 -2.93
N LEU A 291 -6.22 -1.40 -1.69
CA LEU A 291 -5.57 -0.20 -1.17
C LEU A 291 -4.27 0.10 -1.91
N GLU A 292 -3.50 -0.92 -2.24
CA GLU A 292 -2.31 -0.80 -3.11
C GLU A 292 -2.71 -0.28 -4.51
N ALA A 293 -3.87 -0.69 -5.04
CA ALA A 293 -4.40 -0.13 -6.28
C ALA A 293 -4.83 1.36 -6.16
N LEU A 294 -5.42 1.74 -5.02
CA LEU A 294 -5.78 3.14 -4.75
C LEU A 294 -4.54 4.03 -4.54
N ALA A 295 -3.41 3.47 -4.12
CA ALA A 295 -2.15 4.17 -3.91
C ALA A 295 -1.11 3.96 -5.02
N THR A 296 -1.54 3.43 -6.18
CA THR A 296 -0.62 3.11 -7.28
C THR A 296 0.25 4.31 -7.69
N CYS A 297 1.56 4.08 -7.75
CA CYS A 297 2.57 5.07 -8.13
C CYS A 297 2.90 5.00 -9.62
N ASP A 298 3.61 6.02 -10.13
CA ASP A 298 3.95 6.15 -11.54
C ASP A 298 5.36 5.68 -11.91
N HIS A 299 6.06 4.98 -11.01
CA HIS A 299 7.42 4.52 -11.21
C HIS A 299 7.68 3.09 -10.71
N THR A 300 8.76 2.49 -11.20
CA THR A 300 9.19 1.14 -10.85
C THR A 300 9.70 1.04 -9.41
N THR A 301 9.89 -0.18 -8.91
CA THR A 301 10.46 -0.41 -7.57
C THR A 301 11.98 -0.57 -7.63
N LEU A 302 12.67 -0.22 -6.54
CA LEU A 302 14.08 -0.55 -6.36
C LEU A 302 14.28 -1.83 -5.55
N ARG A 303 15.46 -2.43 -5.69
CA ARG A 303 15.86 -3.59 -4.90
C ARG A 303 16.95 -3.26 -3.90
N SER A 304 17.80 -2.28 -4.17
CA SER A 304 18.92 -1.88 -3.30
C SER A 304 19.38 -0.46 -3.59
N PHE A 305 20.13 0.10 -2.64
CA PHE A 305 20.99 1.26 -2.85
C PHE A 305 22.42 0.77 -2.96
N VAL A 306 23.16 1.24 -3.96
CA VAL A 306 24.56 0.87 -4.19
C VAL A 306 25.45 2.12 -4.22
N PRO A 307 26.72 2.03 -3.78
CA PRO A 307 27.62 3.18 -3.78
C PRO A 307 27.87 3.72 -5.19
N ASP A 308 27.95 5.03 -5.30
CA ASP A 308 28.37 5.77 -6.48
C ASP A 308 29.48 6.77 -6.12
N GLY A 309 30.72 6.44 -6.46
CA GLY A 309 31.90 7.17 -5.98
C GLY A 309 32.12 7.04 -4.46
N ASP A 310 32.80 8.04 -3.87
CA ASP A 310 33.26 7.97 -2.47
C ASP A 310 32.14 8.25 -1.43
N ALA A 311 31.10 9.02 -1.80
CA ALA A 311 30.02 9.40 -0.90
C ALA A 311 28.61 9.39 -1.54
N GLY A 312 28.51 9.07 -2.84
CA GLY A 312 27.24 9.00 -3.55
C GLY A 312 26.59 7.63 -3.44
N TRP A 313 25.33 7.58 -3.87
CA TRP A 313 24.54 6.37 -3.94
C TRP A 313 23.63 6.43 -5.16
N VAL A 314 23.28 5.27 -5.70
CA VAL A 314 22.26 5.13 -6.75
C VAL A 314 21.33 3.96 -6.45
N CYS A 315 20.12 4.00 -7.01
CA CYS A 315 19.19 2.89 -6.95
C CYS A 315 19.61 1.76 -7.91
N ASP A 316 19.48 0.52 -7.46
CA ASP A 316 19.62 -0.67 -8.29
C ASP A 316 18.36 -1.56 -8.18
N PRO A 317 17.61 -1.76 -9.28
CA PRO A 317 17.75 -1.04 -10.55
C PRO A 317 17.44 0.47 -10.38
N PRO A 318 17.83 1.32 -11.35
CA PRO A 318 17.39 2.70 -11.42
C PRO A 318 15.86 2.80 -11.39
N ILE A 319 15.34 3.86 -10.78
CA ILE A 319 13.91 4.17 -10.81
C ILE A 319 13.56 4.71 -12.19
N GLU A 320 12.59 4.08 -12.83
CA GLU A 320 12.07 4.44 -14.15
C GLU A 320 10.56 4.61 -14.06
N GLU A 321 9.95 5.27 -15.05
CA GLU A 321 8.49 5.37 -15.14
C GLU A 321 7.84 3.99 -15.31
N ASP A 322 6.77 3.72 -14.56
CA ASP A 322 5.93 2.54 -14.73
C ASP A 322 4.88 2.86 -15.78
N THR A 323 5.22 2.62 -17.05
CA THR A 323 4.36 2.95 -18.19
C THR A 323 2.99 2.30 -18.09
N ALA A 324 2.89 1.07 -17.56
CA ALA A 324 1.62 0.38 -17.38
C ALA A 324 0.74 1.06 -16.32
N ALA A 325 1.31 1.51 -15.21
CA ALA A 325 0.58 2.26 -14.20
C ALA A 325 0.14 3.65 -14.72
N ILE A 326 1.01 4.32 -15.47
CA ILE A 326 0.71 5.61 -16.09
C ILE A 326 -0.42 5.48 -17.12
N GLU A 327 -0.33 4.52 -18.03
CA GLU A 327 -1.36 4.24 -19.04
C GLU A 327 -2.69 3.84 -18.42
N TRP A 328 -2.68 3.11 -17.30
CA TRP A 328 -3.89 2.78 -16.55
C TRP A 328 -4.58 4.03 -16.00
N GLY A 329 -3.81 5.00 -15.49
CA GLY A 329 -4.35 6.24 -14.94
C GLY A 329 -3.80 6.67 -13.59
N ALA A 330 -2.60 6.19 -13.20
CA ALA A 330 -2.02 6.46 -11.89
C ALA A 330 -1.85 7.97 -11.62
N ARG A 331 -1.31 8.72 -12.58
CA ARG A 331 -1.13 10.19 -12.46
C ARG A 331 -2.47 10.90 -12.30
N GLN A 332 -3.46 10.54 -13.11
CA GLN A 332 -4.81 11.12 -13.05
C GLN A 332 -5.47 10.83 -11.69
N GLN A 333 -5.33 9.61 -11.17
CA GLN A 333 -5.82 9.27 -9.83
C GLN A 333 -5.16 10.13 -8.74
N GLN A 334 -3.84 10.31 -8.79
CA GLN A 334 -3.10 11.11 -7.82
C GLN A 334 -3.48 12.60 -7.89
N GLU A 335 -3.54 13.16 -9.10
CA GLU A 335 -3.97 14.54 -9.34
C GLU A 335 -5.38 14.78 -8.81
N MET A 336 -6.34 13.91 -9.13
CA MET A 336 -7.72 14.02 -8.65
C MET A 336 -7.82 13.89 -7.12
N ALA A 337 -7.01 13.04 -6.49
CA ALA A 337 -6.98 12.95 -5.03
C ALA A 337 -6.47 14.25 -4.37
N ALA A 338 -5.44 14.87 -4.97
CA ALA A 338 -4.94 16.17 -4.56
C ALA A 338 -5.96 17.29 -4.84
N GLU A 339 -6.71 17.23 -5.94
CA GLU A 339 -7.78 18.18 -6.26
C GLU A 339 -8.96 18.10 -5.29
N PHE A 340 -9.37 16.89 -4.93
CA PHE A 340 -10.38 16.67 -3.90
C PHE A 340 -9.99 17.36 -2.60
N THR A 341 -8.73 17.13 -2.16
CA THR A 341 -8.18 17.74 -0.94
C THR A 341 -8.27 19.25 -1.02
N ARG A 342 -7.81 19.84 -2.12
CA ARG A 342 -7.84 21.30 -2.33
C ARG A 342 -9.24 21.88 -2.26
N HIS A 343 -10.21 21.25 -2.93
CA HIS A 343 -11.61 21.71 -2.90
C HIS A 343 -12.18 21.66 -1.48
N LEU A 344 -11.85 20.63 -0.71
CA LEU A 344 -12.32 20.47 0.67
C LEU A 344 -11.73 21.55 1.58
N LEU A 345 -10.41 21.73 1.55
CA LEU A 345 -9.70 22.68 2.40
C LEU A 345 -9.98 24.15 2.01
N ALA A 346 -10.32 24.42 0.74
CA ALA A 346 -10.79 25.73 0.32
C ALA A 346 -12.23 26.06 0.80
N THR A 347 -13.03 25.03 1.09
CA THR A 347 -14.42 25.19 1.54
C THR A 347 -14.51 25.40 3.05
N ILE A 348 -13.62 24.78 3.83
CA ILE A 348 -13.62 24.80 5.29
C ILE A 348 -12.35 25.48 5.78
N SER A 349 -12.46 26.61 6.47
CA SER A 349 -11.29 27.26 7.08
C SER A 349 -10.86 26.56 8.37
N ALA A 350 -9.55 26.34 8.53
CA ALA A 350 -8.94 25.72 9.71
C ALA A 350 -9.28 26.47 11.01
N ASP A 351 -9.34 27.80 10.97
CA ASP A 351 -9.63 28.65 12.14
C ASP A 351 -11.09 28.57 12.59
N SER A 352 -11.97 28.06 11.72
CA SER A 352 -13.42 28.09 11.92
C SER A 352 -14.03 26.73 12.26
N VAL A 353 -13.24 25.66 12.21
CA VAL A 353 -13.72 24.29 12.37
C VAL A 353 -13.12 23.63 13.61
N ASP A 354 -13.93 22.84 14.32
CA ASP A 354 -13.40 21.90 15.30
C ASP A 354 -12.65 20.79 14.55
N LEU A 355 -11.32 20.78 14.67
CA LEU A 355 -10.45 19.81 13.99
C LEU A 355 -10.73 18.36 14.41
N ASP A 356 -11.18 18.12 15.63
CA ASP A 356 -11.55 16.77 16.07
C ASP A 356 -12.85 16.31 15.42
N GLU A 357 -13.84 17.20 15.34
CA GLU A 357 -15.07 16.93 14.61
C GLU A 357 -14.81 16.70 13.11
N PHE A 358 -14.02 17.59 12.50
CA PHE A 358 -13.64 17.47 11.10
C PHE A 358 -12.92 16.14 10.82
N GLN A 359 -11.94 15.76 11.63
CA GLN A 359 -11.26 14.47 11.52
C GLN A 359 -12.25 13.31 11.65
N ARG A 360 -13.14 13.32 12.65
CA ARG A 360 -14.13 12.24 12.85
C ARG A 360 -15.01 12.07 11.63
N MET A 361 -15.54 13.17 11.09
CA MET A 361 -16.43 13.15 9.93
C MET A 361 -15.74 12.76 8.64
N ALA A 362 -14.57 13.33 8.37
CA ALA A 362 -13.74 12.95 7.22
C ALA A 362 -13.41 11.45 7.27
N SER A 363 -13.05 10.94 8.45
CA SER A 363 -12.81 9.51 8.67
C SER A 363 -14.04 8.66 8.38
N ALA A 364 -15.20 9.03 8.92
CA ALA A 364 -16.45 8.30 8.72
C ALA A 364 -16.85 8.25 7.24
N ALA A 365 -16.77 9.38 6.53
CA ALA A 365 -17.08 9.48 5.12
C ALA A 365 -16.11 8.64 4.26
N ALA A 366 -14.80 8.76 4.51
CA ALA A 366 -13.75 7.99 3.85
C ALA A 366 -13.97 6.47 3.98
N ILE A 367 -14.12 6.00 5.22
CA ILE A 367 -14.29 4.57 5.52
C ILE A 367 -15.58 4.05 4.90
N THR A 368 -16.67 4.82 4.97
CA THR A 368 -17.96 4.45 4.37
C THR A 368 -17.84 4.33 2.86
N SER A 369 -17.25 5.33 2.20
CA SER A 369 -17.08 5.32 0.76
C SER A 369 -16.23 4.14 0.29
N TYR A 370 -15.08 3.89 0.94
CA TYR A 370 -14.25 2.72 0.66
C TYR A 370 -15.00 1.39 0.86
N ARG A 371 -15.77 1.25 1.94
CA ARG A 371 -16.54 0.02 2.22
C ARG A 371 -17.57 -0.24 1.13
N HIS A 372 -18.26 0.80 0.68
CA HIS A 372 -19.21 0.65 -0.41
C HIS A 372 -18.51 0.38 -1.74
N PHE A 373 -17.33 0.93 -1.99
CA PHE A 373 -16.54 0.64 -3.19
C PHE A 373 -16.09 -0.81 -3.20
N SER A 374 -15.44 -1.25 -2.13
CA SER A 374 -14.93 -2.62 -2.00
C SER A 374 -16.01 -3.69 -2.03
N ARG A 375 -17.24 -3.42 -1.56
CA ARG A 375 -18.32 -4.41 -1.47
C ARG A 375 -19.36 -4.34 -2.59
N THR A 376 -19.62 -3.13 -3.08
CA THR A 376 -20.66 -2.88 -4.08
C THR A 376 -20.12 -1.96 -5.17
N PRO A 377 -19.12 -2.42 -5.96
CA PRO A 377 -18.61 -1.61 -7.05
C PRO A 377 -19.65 -1.49 -8.17
N THR A 378 -19.65 -0.36 -8.85
CA THR A 378 -20.33 -0.22 -10.14
C THR A 378 -19.56 -0.99 -11.22
N ARG A 379 -20.16 -1.14 -12.40
CA ARG A 379 -19.49 -1.84 -13.50
C ARG A 379 -18.23 -1.12 -13.96
N ALA A 380 -18.28 0.20 -14.10
CA ALA A 380 -17.14 1.01 -14.50
C ALA A 380 -16.02 0.94 -13.45
N GLU A 381 -16.36 1.02 -12.16
CA GLU A 381 -15.40 0.89 -11.06
C GLU A 381 -14.72 -0.49 -11.05
N ALA A 382 -15.50 -1.57 -11.21
CA ALA A 382 -14.98 -2.92 -11.26
C ALA A 382 -14.12 -3.16 -12.51
N GLN A 383 -14.46 -2.56 -13.65
CA GLN A 383 -13.66 -2.64 -14.87
C GLN A 383 -12.30 -1.96 -14.67
N ALA A 384 -12.30 -0.70 -14.23
CA ALA A 384 -11.10 0.10 -14.00
C ALA A 384 -10.11 -0.57 -13.02
N TYR A 385 -10.55 -0.87 -11.79
CA TYR A 385 -9.65 -1.39 -10.75
C TYR A 385 -9.48 -2.89 -10.82
N GLY A 386 -10.46 -3.62 -11.37
CA GLY A 386 -10.36 -5.05 -11.52
C GLY A 386 -9.33 -5.46 -12.57
N ALA A 387 -9.16 -4.66 -13.62
CA ALA A 387 -8.22 -4.93 -14.71
C ALA A 387 -6.78 -4.60 -14.36
N LEU A 388 -6.54 -3.86 -13.27
CA LEU A 388 -5.18 -3.55 -12.82
C LEU A 388 -4.45 -4.86 -12.51
N VAL A 389 -3.35 -5.07 -13.22
CA VAL A 389 -2.50 -6.26 -13.04
C VAL A 389 -1.62 -5.99 -11.83
N HIS A 390 -1.89 -6.69 -10.73
CA HIS A 390 -1.16 -6.48 -9.50
C HIS A 390 -0.10 -7.57 -9.33
N ASP A 391 1.17 -7.18 -9.42
CA ASP A 391 2.28 -8.06 -9.07
C ASP A 391 2.57 -7.96 -7.57
N ALA A 392 1.89 -8.78 -6.76
CA ALA A 392 2.14 -8.83 -5.31
C ALA A 392 3.54 -9.36 -4.96
N ARG A 393 4.26 -9.92 -5.95
CA ARG A 393 5.56 -10.55 -5.81
C ARG A 393 6.51 -9.82 -6.73
N SER A 394 7.31 -8.91 -6.19
CA SER A 394 8.31 -8.11 -6.94
C SER A 394 9.42 -8.92 -7.67
N THR A 395 9.15 -10.15 -8.11
CA THR A 395 10.01 -11.11 -8.79
C THR A 395 9.18 -11.86 -9.83
N HIS A 396 9.48 -11.58 -11.10
CA HIS A 396 8.94 -12.20 -12.32
C HIS A 396 8.25 -13.58 -12.16
N ASN A 397 6.91 -13.59 -12.17
CA ASN A 397 6.11 -14.53 -12.97
C ASN A 397 4.60 -14.24 -12.88
N GLY A 398 4.02 -13.75 -13.97
CA GLY A 398 2.58 -13.78 -14.26
C GLY A 398 1.72 -12.86 -13.37
N GLY A 399 1.72 -11.56 -13.67
CA GLY A 399 0.77 -10.65 -13.05
C GLY A 399 -0.68 -11.11 -13.29
N HIS A 400 -1.49 -11.12 -12.24
CA HIS A 400 -2.92 -11.42 -12.33
C HIS A 400 -3.72 -10.13 -12.16
N GLU A 401 -4.80 -10.01 -12.94
CA GLU A 401 -5.81 -8.99 -12.71
C GLU A 401 -6.30 -9.04 -11.25
N LEU A 402 -6.54 -7.88 -10.66
CA LEU A 402 -7.03 -7.76 -9.30
C LEU A 402 -8.40 -8.47 -9.11
N ALA A 403 -9.25 -8.37 -10.13
CA ALA A 403 -10.59 -8.94 -10.12
C ALA A 403 -10.94 -9.58 -11.48
N PRO A 404 -10.37 -10.75 -11.83
CA PRO A 404 -10.64 -11.38 -13.12
C PRO A 404 -12.11 -11.79 -13.22
N ALA A 405 -12.64 -11.87 -14.43
CA ALA A 405 -13.98 -12.43 -14.63
C ALA A 405 -14.01 -13.91 -14.21
N VAL A 406 -14.96 -14.27 -13.35
CA VAL A 406 -15.20 -15.62 -12.82
C VAL A 406 -16.34 -16.34 -13.54
N THR A 407 -16.20 -17.65 -13.65
CA THR A 407 -17.22 -18.60 -14.15
C THR A 407 -18.14 -19.10 -13.03
N SER A 408 -19.26 -19.73 -13.36
CA SER A 408 -20.22 -20.27 -12.37
C SER A 408 -19.64 -21.38 -11.50
N LEU A 409 -18.74 -22.20 -12.04
CA LEU A 409 -18.04 -23.23 -11.27
C LEU A 409 -17.08 -22.60 -10.24
N GLN A 410 -16.38 -21.54 -10.63
CA GLN A 410 -15.52 -20.78 -9.70
C GLN A 410 -16.34 -20.08 -8.61
N CYS A 411 -17.55 -19.60 -8.92
CA CYS A 411 -18.45 -19.04 -7.92
C CYS A 411 -18.92 -20.08 -6.89
N LEU A 412 -19.20 -21.31 -7.32
CA LEU A 412 -19.57 -22.42 -6.43
C LEU A 412 -18.39 -22.87 -5.56
N ARG A 413 -17.17 -22.87 -6.09
CA ARG A 413 -15.94 -23.15 -5.33
C ARG A 413 -15.66 -22.07 -4.28
N HIS A 414 -15.90 -20.80 -4.62
CA HIS A 414 -15.74 -19.67 -3.70
C HIS A 414 -16.58 -19.80 -2.40
N LEU A 415 -17.71 -20.51 -2.46
CA LEU A 415 -18.55 -20.78 -1.28
C LEU A 415 -17.97 -21.82 -0.32
N ARG A 416 -16.97 -22.62 -0.74
CA ARG A 416 -16.51 -23.81 0.01
C ARG A 416 -15.32 -23.58 0.93
N SER A 417 -14.39 -22.68 0.62
CA SER A 417 -13.23 -22.42 1.52
C SER A 417 -12.61 -21.03 1.31
N GLN A 418 -12.16 -20.37 2.38
CA GLN A 418 -11.45 -19.08 2.30
C GLN A 418 -10.15 -19.15 1.48
N ARG A 419 -9.46 -20.30 1.50
CA ARG A 419 -8.22 -20.51 0.75
C ARG A 419 -8.46 -20.56 -0.77
N GLU A 420 -9.57 -21.15 -1.20
CA GLU A 420 -9.99 -21.10 -2.61
C GLU A 420 -10.46 -19.70 -3.03
N ARG A 421 -10.98 -18.87 -2.09
CA ARG A 421 -11.38 -17.48 -2.39
C ARG A 421 -10.20 -16.63 -2.87
N ALA A 422 -9.10 -16.65 -2.12
CA ALA A 422 -7.91 -15.86 -2.43
C ALA A 422 -7.18 -16.31 -3.71
N GLN A 423 -7.32 -17.59 -4.09
CA GLN A 423 -6.77 -18.12 -5.34
C GLN A 423 -7.59 -17.73 -6.58
N VAL A 424 -8.88 -17.41 -6.40
CA VAL A 424 -9.79 -17.10 -7.52
C VAL A 424 -9.79 -15.60 -7.84
N SER A 425 -9.77 -14.74 -6.82
CA SER A 425 -9.78 -13.29 -7.01
C SER A 425 -9.31 -12.57 -5.75
N ARG A 426 -8.50 -11.52 -5.92
CA ARG A 426 -8.09 -10.62 -4.82
C ARG A 426 -9.20 -9.61 -4.48
N TRP A 427 -10.15 -9.41 -5.39
CA TRP A 427 -11.36 -8.62 -5.18
C TRP A 427 -12.58 -9.29 -5.82
N TYR A 428 -13.16 -10.25 -5.09
CA TYR A 428 -14.24 -11.09 -5.59
C TYR A 428 -15.51 -10.31 -5.98
N GLU A 429 -15.86 -9.26 -5.24
CA GLU A 429 -17.02 -8.42 -5.54
C GLU A 429 -16.86 -7.72 -6.89
N GLY A 430 -15.65 -7.25 -7.21
CA GLY A 430 -15.30 -6.74 -8.54
C GLY A 430 -15.44 -7.82 -9.62
N SER A 431 -14.93 -9.02 -9.35
CA SER A 431 -15.02 -10.17 -10.27
C SER A 431 -16.48 -10.52 -10.60
N LEU A 432 -17.36 -10.56 -9.59
CA LEU A 432 -18.79 -10.82 -9.79
C LEU A 432 -19.45 -9.78 -10.70
N VAL A 433 -19.12 -8.49 -10.52
CA VAL A 433 -19.67 -7.41 -11.33
C VAL A 433 -19.17 -7.49 -12.78
N ARG A 434 -17.93 -7.95 -13.00
CA ARG A 434 -17.36 -8.16 -14.35
C ARG A 434 -17.92 -9.41 -15.05
N SER A 435 -18.40 -10.41 -14.31
CA SER A 435 -18.86 -11.73 -14.79
C SER A 435 -20.29 -11.82 -15.36
N ARG A 436 -20.91 -10.71 -15.76
CA ARG A 436 -22.36 -10.53 -16.01
C ARG A 436 -23.13 -11.52 -16.93
N ALA A 437 -22.55 -12.62 -17.43
CA ALA A 437 -23.19 -13.56 -18.35
C ALA A 437 -23.43 -15.00 -17.84
N VAL A 438 -22.92 -15.42 -16.66
CA VAL A 438 -22.96 -16.88 -16.30
C VAL A 438 -23.58 -17.20 -14.94
N ILE A 439 -23.74 -16.24 -14.03
CA ILE A 439 -24.14 -16.53 -12.63
C ILE A 439 -25.66 -16.39 -12.46
N PRO A 440 -26.39 -17.47 -12.11
CA PRO A 440 -27.83 -17.40 -11.85
C PRO A 440 -28.12 -16.43 -10.71
N LEU A 441 -29.15 -15.58 -10.86
CA LEU A 441 -29.57 -14.55 -9.92
C LEU A 441 -29.66 -15.06 -8.46
N ALA A 442 -30.06 -16.32 -8.27
CA ALA A 442 -30.16 -16.99 -6.98
C ALA A 442 -28.82 -17.13 -6.24
N LEU A 443 -27.70 -17.34 -6.95
CA LEU A 443 -26.38 -17.50 -6.35
C LEU A 443 -25.81 -16.16 -5.87
N ALA A 444 -26.11 -15.06 -6.60
CA ALA A 444 -25.67 -13.72 -6.25
C ALA A 444 -26.31 -13.22 -4.94
N THR A 445 -27.57 -13.58 -4.68
CA THR A 445 -28.30 -13.20 -3.45
C THR A 445 -27.79 -13.96 -2.23
N VAL A 446 -27.46 -15.25 -2.39
CA VAL A 446 -26.86 -16.07 -1.32
C VAL A 446 -25.46 -15.56 -0.96
N LEU A 447 -24.65 -15.20 -1.96
CA LEU A 447 -23.30 -14.67 -1.75
C LEU A 447 -23.30 -13.35 -0.96
N ARG A 448 -24.23 -12.42 -1.26
CA ARG A 448 -24.38 -11.16 -0.51
C ARG A 448 -24.86 -11.37 0.94
N GLY A 449 -25.63 -12.44 1.20
CA GLY A 449 -26.13 -12.78 2.54
C GLY A 449 -25.10 -13.48 3.43
N VAL A 450 -24.24 -14.33 2.88
CA VAL A 450 -23.22 -15.10 3.63
C VAL A 450 -22.14 -14.19 4.23
N ASP A 451 -21.73 -13.13 3.52
CA ASP A 451 -20.74 -12.16 4.05
C ASP A 451 -21.27 -11.38 5.26
N GLN A 452 -22.58 -11.09 5.32
CA GLN A 452 -23.20 -10.45 6.48
C GLN A 452 -23.27 -11.38 7.70
N VAL A 453 -23.42 -12.69 7.49
CA VAL A 453 -23.48 -13.69 8.57
C VAL A 453 -22.09 -14.02 9.11
N GLN A 454 -21.07 -14.16 8.25
CA GLN A 454 -19.69 -14.44 8.69
C GLN A 454 -19.08 -13.29 9.51
N LEU A 455 -19.42 -12.03 9.23
CA LEU A 455 -18.99 -10.88 10.05
C LEU A 455 -19.63 -10.85 11.45
N ARG A 456 -20.85 -11.40 11.62
CA ARG A 456 -21.47 -11.58 12.94
C ARG A 456 -20.78 -12.66 13.77
N GLN A 457 -20.18 -13.66 13.13
CA GLN A 457 -19.36 -14.68 13.80
C GLN A 457 -17.99 -14.13 14.21
N ILE A 458 -17.32 -13.36 13.34
CA ILE A 458 -16.04 -12.69 13.69
C ILE A 458 -16.21 -11.70 14.85
N ARG A 459 -17.37 -11.02 14.96
CA ARG A 459 -17.70 -10.18 16.13
C ARG A 459 -17.91 -10.97 17.43
N ARG A 460 -18.24 -12.26 17.38
CA ARG A 460 -18.51 -13.10 18.56
C ARG A 460 -17.28 -13.83 19.09
N GLU A 461 -16.21 -13.95 18.31
CA GLU A 461 -14.98 -14.67 18.67
C GLU A 461 -13.83 -13.74 19.11
N SER A 462 -14.11 -12.44 19.33
CA SER A 462 -13.14 -11.49 19.88
C SER A 462 -13.00 -11.67 21.40
N PRO A 463 -11.78 -11.84 21.96
CA PRO A 463 -11.58 -11.88 23.41
C PRO A 463 -11.73 -10.51 24.11
N PHE A 464 -12.03 -9.44 23.36
CA PHE A 464 -12.07 -8.07 23.90
C PHE A 464 -13.45 -7.42 23.72
N SER A 465 -14.52 -8.17 24.04
CA SER A 465 -15.81 -7.57 24.40
C SER A 465 -15.91 -7.44 25.93
N ARG A 466 -15.19 -6.48 26.48
CA ARG A 466 -15.56 -5.70 27.67
C ARG A 466 -14.98 -4.31 27.56
#